data_AF-A0A2N0QM34-F1
#
_entry.id   AF-A0A2N0QM34-F1
#
_cell.length_a   1.000
_cell.length_b   1.000
_cell.length_c   1.000
_cell.angle_alpha   90.00
_cell.angle_beta   90.00
_cell.angle_gamma   90.00
#
_symmetry.space_group_name_H-M   'P 1'
#
loop_
_entity.id
_entity.type
_entity.pdbx_description
1 polymer ?
#
loop_
_entity_poly.entity_id
_entity_poly.type
_entity_poly.pdbx_seq_one_letter_code
_entity_poly.pdbx_strand_id
1 'polypeptide(L)'
;MDKSRTPNEEALDFVSMFNEIYFQTFTHNLSSFVTDGFLKDLFEKNPSVPKDKAQILIERFGETANPANFSTQAQATNIQPTTLSLIFSIALYAASKSWDNFSTRFYMRFGDTGVDDDDDDD
;
A
#
# COMPACT_ATOMS: atom_id res chain seq x y z
N MET A 1 27.58 -23.78 12.17
CA MET A 1 26.21 -23.39 11.77
C MET A 1 25.32 -23.61 12.97
N ASP A 2 24.69 -22.56 13.47
CA ASP A 2 23.69 -22.64 14.52
C ASP A 2 22.50 -23.48 14.02
N LYS A 3 22.21 -24.59 14.70
CA LYS A 3 21.11 -25.51 14.35
C LYS A 3 19.77 -25.06 14.95
N SER A 4 19.72 -23.91 15.63
CA SER A 4 18.50 -23.37 16.26
C SER A 4 17.44 -22.91 15.26
N ARG A 5 17.79 -22.71 13.98
CA ARG A 5 16.87 -22.29 12.93
C ARG A 5 16.66 -23.43 11.93
N THR A 6 15.75 -24.34 12.24
CA THR A 6 15.23 -25.25 11.21
C THR A 6 14.39 -24.42 10.24
N PRO A 7 14.73 -24.35 8.94
CA PRO A 7 13.91 -23.64 7.99
C PRO A 7 12.54 -24.32 7.91
N ASN A 8 11.45 -23.56 8.05
CA ASN A 8 10.14 -24.04 7.67
C ASN A 8 10.04 -23.95 6.14
N GLU A 9 10.27 -25.08 5.46
CA GLU A 9 10.24 -25.15 3.99
C GLU A 9 8.95 -24.57 3.41
N GLU A 10 7.82 -24.83 4.07
CA GLU A 10 6.51 -24.31 3.65
C GLU A 10 6.43 -22.78 3.72
N ALA A 11 7.03 -22.16 4.74
CA ALA A 11 7.09 -20.71 4.85
C ALA A 11 8.00 -20.09 3.78
N LEU A 12 9.10 -20.78 3.43
CA LEU A 12 9.99 -20.36 2.35
C LEU A 12 9.31 -20.43 0.98
N ASP A 13 8.61 -21.54 0.71
CA ASP A 13 7.83 -21.72 -0.52
C ASP A 13 6.72 -20.68 -0.63
N PHE A 14 6.02 -20.40 0.49
CA PHE A 14 5.00 -19.34 0.53
C PHE A 14 5.57 -17.98 0.15
N VAL A 15 6.69 -17.56 0.76
CA VAL A 15 7.32 -16.25 0.46
C VAL A 15 7.80 -16.19 -1.00
N SER A 16 8.37 -17.28 -1.51
CA SER A 16 8.81 -17.38 -2.91
C SER A 16 7.66 -17.21 -3.89
N MET A 17 6.56 -17.94 -3.70
CA MET A 17 5.34 -17.81 -4.49
C MET A 17 4.74 -16.40 -4.37
N PHE A 18 4.75 -15.82 -3.17
CA PHE A 18 4.13 -14.53 -2.95
C PHE A 18 4.89 -13.39 -3.63
N ASN A 19 6.16 -13.56 -3.96
CA ASN A 19 6.92 -12.56 -4.70
C ASN A 19 6.21 -12.16 -6.01
N GLU A 20 5.69 -13.13 -6.77
CA GLU A 20 4.93 -12.85 -8.00
C GLU A 20 3.60 -12.16 -7.68
N ILE A 21 2.86 -12.69 -6.71
CA ILE A 21 1.56 -12.15 -6.27
C ILE A 21 1.70 -10.70 -5.78
N TYR A 22 2.80 -10.39 -5.09
CA TYR A 22 3.14 -9.05 -4.62
C TYR A 22 3.23 -8.09 -5.80
N PHE A 23 4.04 -8.38 -6.82
CA PHE A 23 4.20 -7.49 -7.97
C PHE A 23 2.94 -7.36 -8.82
N GLN A 24 2.15 -8.43 -8.95
CA GLN A 24 0.84 -8.37 -9.59
C GLN A 24 -0.11 -7.44 -8.83
N THR A 25 -0.19 -7.58 -7.51
CA THR A 25 -1.01 -6.72 -6.63
C THR A 25 -0.56 -5.27 -6.69
N PHE A 26 0.75 -5.04 -6.63
CA PHE A 26 1.36 -3.71 -6.68
C PHE A 26 1.04 -3.02 -8.01
N THR A 27 1.22 -3.72 -9.13
CA THR A 27 0.94 -3.22 -10.49
C THR A 27 -0.54 -2.92 -10.67
N HIS A 28 -1.42 -3.79 -10.17
CA HIS A 28 -2.86 -3.57 -10.20
C HIS A 28 -3.24 -2.29 -9.44
N ASN A 29 -2.74 -2.11 -8.22
CA ASN A 29 -3.03 -0.91 -7.42
C ASN A 29 -2.47 0.36 -8.06
N LEU A 30 -1.27 0.34 -8.67
CA LEU A 30 -0.76 1.48 -9.43
C LEU A 30 -1.63 1.81 -10.64
N SER A 31 -2.06 0.78 -11.38
CA SER A 31 -2.91 0.95 -12.57
C SER A 31 -4.27 1.54 -12.19
N SER A 32 -4.76 1.23 -10.98
CA SER A 32 -6.07 1.70 -10.50
C SER A 32 -6.21 3.22 -10.56
N PHE A 33 -5.16 3.98 -10.25
CA PHE A 33 -5.18 5.46 -10.26
C PHE A 33 -5.44 6.08 -11.64
N VAL A 34 -5.15 5.34 -12.70
CA VAL A 34 -5.46 5.74 -14.07
C VAL A 34 -6.89 5.34 -14.41
N THR A 35 -7.27 4.10 -14.07
CA THR A 35 -8.56 3.52 -14.47
C THR A 35 -9.75 4.01 -13.65
N ASP A 36 -9.55 4.40 -12.40
CA ASP A 36 -10.60 4.85 -11.49
C ASP A 36 -10.90 6.35 -11.60
N GLY A 37 -10.17 7.07 -12.46
CA GLY A 37 -10.35 8.50 -12.69
C GLY A 37 -9.64 9.41 -11.68
N PHE A 38 -8.94 8.87 -10.68
CA PHE A 38 -8.25 9.69 -9.66
C PHE A 38 -7.30 10.73 -10.28
N LEU A 39 -6.42 10.30 -11.20
CA LEU A 39 -5.50 11.24 -11.86
C LEU A 39 -6.23 12.25 -12.74
N LYS A 40 -7.38 11.89 -13.32
CA LYS A 40 -8.20 12.82 -14.09
C LYS A 40 -8.75 13.90 -13.17
N ASP A 41 -9.29 13.52 -12.01
CA ASP A 41 -9.86 14.47 -11.04
C ASP A 41 -8.81 15.40 -10.44
N LEU A 42 -7.62 14.86 -10.14
CA LEU A 42 -6.50 15.62 -9.58
C LEU A 42 -5.93 16.67 -10.56
N PHE A 43 -6.01 16.39 -11.87
CA PHE A 43 -5.46 17.25 -12.92
C PHE A 43 -6.53 17.90 -13.82
N GLU A 44 -7.80 17.91 -13.40
CA GLU A 44 -8.88 18.62 -14.08
C GLU A 44 -8.51 20.10 -14.24
N LYS A 45 -8.67 20.61 -15.47
CA LYS A 45 -8.28 21.99 -15.84
C LYS A 45 -9.48 22.91 -16.02
N ASN A 46 -10.71 22.41 -15.87
CA ASN A 46 -11.91 23.22 -15.99
C ASN A 46 -11.93 24.36 -14.95
N PRO A 47 -11.82 25.63 -15.38
CA PRO A 47 -11.78 26.77 -14.46
C PRO A 47 -13.07 26.95 -13.66
N SER A 48 -14.18 26.37 -14.13
CA SER A 48 -15.50 26.49 -13.50
C SER A 48 -15.66 25.58 -12.28
N VAL A 49 -14.76 24.62 -12.09
CA VAL A 49 -14.74 23.71 -10.94
C VAL A 49 -13.32 23.68 -10.36
N PRO A 50 -12.90 24.73 -9.63
CA PRO A 50 -11.59 24.73 -9.00
C PRO A 50 -11.51 23.54 -8.03
N LYS A 51 -10.54 22.65 -8.27
CA LYS A 51 -10.26 21.48 -7.45
C LYS A 51 -9.10 21.78 -6.51
N ASP A 52 -9.32 21.61 -5.21
CA ASP A 52 -8.24 21.62 -4.23
C ASP A 52 -7.46 20.31 -4.30
N LYS A 53 -6.29 20.35 -4.93
CA LYS A 53 -5.42 19.18 -5.11
C LYS A 53 -4.88 18.65 -3.78
N ALA A 54 -4.64 19.53 -2.81
CA ALA A 54 -4.15 19.12 -1.51
C ALA A 54 -5.24 18.33 -0.78
N GLN A 55 -6.48 18.83 -0.81
CA GLN A 55 -7.62 18.12 -0.23
C GLN A 55 -7.86 16.77 -0.91
N ILE A 56 -7.84 16.69 -2.25
CA ILE A 56 -8.00 15.42 -2.98
C ILE A 56 -6.94 14.38 -2.57
N LEU A 57 -5.68 14.80 -2.41
CA LEU A 57 -4.59 13.91 -1.97
C LEU A 57 -4.82 13.43 -0.55
N ILE A 58 -5.22 14.31 0.37
CA ILE A 58 -5.51 13.96 1.77
C ILE A 58 -6.73 13.05 1.87
N GLU A 59 -7.80 13.31 1.13
CA GLU A 59 -8.99 12.45 1.11
C GLU A 59 -8.67 11.04 0.61
N ARG A 60 -7.77 10.90 -0.36
CA ARG A 60 -7.40 9.60 -0.93
C ARG A 60 -6.38 8.83 -0.10
N PHE A 61 -5.41 9.52 0.51
CA PHE A 61 -4.22 8.89 1.10
C PHE A 61 -4.00 9.24 2.58
N GLY A 62 -4.82 10.12 3.16
CA GLY A 62 -4.70 10.61 4.53
C GLY A 62 -3.74 11.78 4.70
N GLU A 63 -3.59 12.25 5.95
CA GLU A 63 -2.79 13.43 6.31
C GLU A 63 -1.31 13.32 5.94
N THR A 64 -0.77 12.12 5.81
CA THR A 64 0.61 11.90 5.37
C THR A 64 0.83 12.41 3.94
N ALA A 65 -0.21 12.44 3.11
CA ALA A 65 -0.19 12.97 1.76
C ALA A 65 -0.39 14.49 1.68
N ASN A 66 -0.49 15.19 2.81
CA ASN A 66 -0.58 16.64 2.78
C ASN A 66 0.66 17.24 2.09
N PRO A 67 0.51 18.00 0.99
CA PRO A 67 1.65 18.60 0.28
C PRO A 67 2.55 19.47 1.16
N ALA A 68 2.03 20.04 2.26
CA ALA A 68 2.82 20.82 3.21
C ALA A 68 3.97 20.00 3.84
N ASN A 69 3.79 18.69 4.02
CA ASN A 69 4.81 17.78 4.57
C ASN A 69 6.05 17.67 3.68
N PHE A 70 5.96 18.06 2.40
CA PHE A 70 7.01 17.92 1.40
C PHE A 70 7.71 19.24 1.07
N SER A 71 7.43 20.33 1.79
CA SER A 71 7.90 21.68 1.43
C SER A 71 9.43 21.81 1.39
N THR A 72 10.13 21.23 2.36
CA THR A 72 11.60 21.26 2.43
C THR A 72 12.23 20.50 1.26
N GLN A 73 11.74 19.29 0.98
CA GLN A 73 12.22 18.46 -0.12
C GLN A 73 11.86 19.07 -1.48
N ALA A 74 10.68 19.67 -1.61
CA ALA A 74 10.26 20.41 -2.80
C ALA A 74 11.24 21.53 -3.15
N GLN A 75 11.66 22.30 -2.13
CA GLN A 75 12.67 23.35 -2.31
C GLN A 75 14.03 22.76 -2.69
N ALA A 76 14.47 21.70 -2.00
CA ALA A 76 15.78 21.08 -2.26
C ALA A 76 15.87 20.42 -3.66
N THR A 77 14.76 19.91 -4.18
CA THR A 77 14.71 19.18 -5.46
C THR A 77 14.19 20.00 -6.63
N ASN A 78 13.67 21.20 -6.37
CA ASN A 78 12.96 22.04 -7.34
C ASN A 78 11.76 21.32 -7.99
N ILE A 79 11.02 20.55 -7.19
CA ILE A 79 9.79 19.84 -7.60
C ILE A 79 8.62 20.41 -6.81
N GLN A 80 7.45 20.53 -7.44
CA GLN A 80 6.24 21.01 -6.75
C GLN A 80 5.85 20.08 -5.58
N PRO A 81 5.48 20.61 -4.40
CA PRO A 81 5.11 19.79 -3.24
C PRO A 81 3.98 18.78 -3.52
N THR A 82 2.99 19.19 -4.32
CA THR A 82 1.89 18.30 -4.75
C THR A 82 2.37 17.12 -5.58
N THR A 83 3.41 17.31 -6.40
CA THR A 83 3.97 16.24 -7.23
C THR A 83 4.77 15.26 -6.37
N LEU A 84 5.55 15.75 -5.40
CA LEU A 84 6.25 14.89 -4.45
C LEU A 84 5.27 14.09 -3.58
N SER A 85 4.25 14.76 -3.04
CA SER A 85 3.17 14.09 -2.29
C SER A 85 2.50 12.99 -3.13
N LEU A 86 2.14 13.28 -4.38
CA LEU A 86 1.51 12.30 -5.27
C LEU A 86 2.41 11.07 -5.46
N ILE A 87 3.68 11.26 -5.86
CA ILE A 87 4.63 10.16 -6.12
C ILE A 87 4.83 9.31 -4.85
N PHE A 88 5.03 9.96 -3.71
CA PHE A 88 5.20 9.27 -2.43
C PHE A 88 3.95 8.46 -2.08
N SER A 89 2.77 9.07 -2.19
CA SER A 89 1.51 8.49 -1.74
C SER A 89 1.06 7.32 -2.62
N ILE A 90 1.21 7.40 -3.95
CA ILE A 90 0.87 6.28 -4.83
C ILE A 90 1.78 5.07 -4.59
N ALA A 91 3.08 5.30 -4.34
CA ALA A 91 4.03 4.24 -4.05
C ALA A 91 3.75 3.58 -2.70
N LEU A 92 3.53 4.40 -1.67
CA LEU A 92 3.20 3.93 -0.32
C LEU A 92 1.87 3.17 -0.31
N TYR A 93 0.84 3.68 -0.98
CA TYR A 93 -0.47 3.02 -1.08
C TYR A 93 -0.35 1.65 -1.76
N ALA A 94 0.31 1.58 -2.93
CA ALA A 94 0.45 0.32 -3.66
C ALA A 94 1.29 -0.71 -2.87
N ALA A 95 2.34 -0.26 -2.19
CA ALA A 95 3.14 -1.11 -1.29
C ALA A 95 2.30 -1.62 -0.11
N SER A 96 1.56 -0.73 0.56
CA SER A 96 0.68 -1.07 1.69
C SER A 96 -0.38 -2.08 1.28
N LYS A 97 -1.05 -1.91 0.14
CA LYS A 97 -2.05 -2.89 -0.35
C LYS A 97 -1.45 -4.25 -0.69
N SER A 98 -0.22 -4.26 -1.18
CA SER A 98 0.50 -5.51 -1.48
C SER A 98 0.94 -6.20 -0.19
N TRP A 99 1.36 -5.43 0.82
CA TRP A 99 1.66 -5.92 2.16
C TRP A 99 0.42 -6.46 2.87
N ASP A 100 -0.72 -5.77 2.81
CA ASP A 100 -1.99 -6.24 3.39
C ASP A 100 -2.42 -7.58 2.78
N ASN A 101 -2.27 -7.74 1.46
CA ASN A 101 -2.52 -9.02 0.80
C ASN A 101 -1.55 -10.11 1.30
N PHE A 102 -0.26 -9.80 1.43
CA PHE A 102 0.74 -10.74 1.98
C PHE A 102 0.38 -11.16 3.40
N SER A 103 0.21 -10.19 4.29
CA SER A 103 -0.02 -10.43 5.73
C SER A 103 -1.32 -11.22 5.95
N THR A 104 -2.38 -10.90 5.21
CA THR A 104 -3.65 -11.63 5.26
C THR A 104 -3.46 -13.09 4.86
N ARG A 105 -2.81 -13.37 3.72
CA ARG A 105 -2.60 -14.76 3.27
C ARG A 105 -1.64 -15.52 4.15
N PHE A 106 -0.62 -14.85 4.68
CA PHE A 106 0.32 -15.44 5.61
C PHE A 106 -0.41 -15.85 6.90
N TYR A 107 -1.23 -14.94 7.46
CA TYR A 107 -2.03 -15.23 8.65
C TYR A 107 -3.03 -16.36 8.42
N MET A 108 -3.74 -16.38 7.27
CA MET A 108 -4.65 -17.49 6.93
C MET A 108 -3.95 -18.84 6.81
N ARG A 109 -2.66 -18.87 6.44
CA ARG A 109 -1.91 -20.12 6.24
C ARG A 109 -1.20 -20.59 7.50
N PHE A 110 -0.62 -19.67 8.27
CA PHE A 110 0.28 -19.97 9.39
C PHE A 110 -0.17 -19.41 10.73
N GLY A 111 -1.16 -18.52 10.74
CA GLY A 111 -1.81 -18.07 11.96
C GLY A 111 -2.65 -19.21 12.49
N ASP A 112 -2.13 -19.90 13.50
CA ASP A 112 -2.92 -20.83 14.30
C ASP A 112 -4.16 -20.06 14.78
N THR A 113 -5.33 -20.44 14.28
CA THR A 113 -6.59 -19.79 14.63
C THR A 113 -7.21 -20.38 15.87
N GLY A 114 -6.55 -21.37 16.52
CA GLY A 114 -7.06 -22.05 17.69
C GLY A 114 -8.43 -22.63 17.37
N VAL A 115 -8.53 -23.92 17.10
CA VAL A 115 -9.82 -24.54 17.41
C VAL A 115 -9.95 -24.34 18.92
N ASP A 116 -10.83 -23.44 19.35
CA ASP A 116 -11.32 -23.43 20.72
C ASP A 116 -11.96 -24.82 20.88
N ASP A 117 -11.16 -25.81 21.27
CA ASP A 117 -11.62 -27.07 21.84
C ASP A 117 -12.17 -26.76 23.25
N ASP A 118 -13.04 -25.75 23.34
CA ASP A 118 -13.94 -25.49 24.46
C ASP A 118 -15.27 -26.17 24.12
N ASP A 119 -15.24 -27.49 24.02
CA ASP A 119 -16.38 -28.33 24.39
C ASP A 119 -15.84 -29.36 25.38
N ASP A 120 -15.56 -28.84 26.59
CA ASP A 120 -15.51 -29.61 27.83
C ASP A 120 -16.86 -30.32 28.07
N ASP A 121 -16.76 -31.52 28.65
CA ASP A 121 -17.74 -32.27 29.44
C ASP A 121 -18.88 -33.05 28.73
N ASP A 122 -18.65 -34.36 28.53
CA ASP A 122 -19.42 -35.46 29.17
C ASP A 122 -18.71 -36.84 29.08
#